data_AF-A0A7G5DVK4-F1
#
_entry.id   AF-A0A7G5DVK4-F1
#
_cell.length_a   1.000
_cell.length_b   1.000
_cell.length_c   1.000
_cell.angle_alpha   90.00
_cell.angle_beta   90.00
_cell.angle_gamma   90.00
#
_symmetry.space_group_name_H-M   'P 1'
#
loop_
_entity.id
_entity.type
_entity.pdbx_description
1 polymer ?
#
loop_
_entity_poly.entity_id
_entity_poly.type
_entity_poly.pdbx_seq_one_letter_code
_entity_poly.pdbx_strand_id
1 'polypeptide(L)'
;MERPEFTDEERALILAVASGSDSKLERILGHLPWIAPGIAFIIYGALSGQLHAVTIGALSILLYQLWGLVQELRYSALYTAIFRKIARQLDEPRQDTPEQH
;
A
#
# COMPACT_ATOMS: atom_id res chain seq x y z
N MET A 1 -31.31 -2.51 0.48
CA MET A 1 -29.92 -2.87 0.16
C MET A 1 -29.23 -3.17 1.48
N GLU A 2 -28.92 -4.43 1.76
CA GLU A 2 -28.05 -4.77 2.89
C GLU A 2 -26.69 -4.09 2.67
N ARG A 3 -26.15 -3.46 3.72
CA ARG A 3 -24.82 -2.86 3.62
C ARG A 3 -23.79 -3.97 3.43
N PRO A 4 -22.80 -3.81 2.53
CA PRO A 4 -21.73 -4.79 2.38
C PRO A 4 -21.03 -5.04 3.71
N GLU A 5 -21.00 -6.30 4.14
CA GLU A 5 -20.24 -6.74 5.30
C GLU A 5 -18.75 -6.80 4.92
N PHE A 6 -18.09 -5.66 5.11
CA PHE A 6 -16.64 -5.57 5.07
C PHE A 6 -16.06 -5.89 6.44
N THR A 7 -14.99 -6.69 6.45
CA THR A 7 -14.14 -6.89 7.63
C THR A 7 -13.50 -5.58 8.07
N ASP A 8 -13.04 -5.52 9.32
CA ASP A 8 -12.40 -4.31 9.87
C ASP A 8 -11.18 -3.87 9.05
N GLU A 9 -10.42 -4.83 8.51
CA GLU A 9 -9.27 -4.59 7.63
C GLU A 9 -9.69 -3.97 6.29
N GLU A 10 -10.77 -4.47 5.68
CA GLU A 10 -11.30 -3.95 4.42
C GLU A 10 -11.90 -2.54 4.61
N ARG A 11 -12.58 -2.28 5.73
CA ARG A 11 -13.12 -0.95 6.07
C ARG A 11 -12.01 0.07 6.28
N ALA A 12 -10.97 -0.31 7.03
CA ALA A 12 -9.81 0.55 7.25
C ALA A 12 -9.12 0.90 5.93
N LEU A 13 -9.01 -0.05 4.99
CA LEU A 13 -8.45 0.21 3.67
C LEU A 13 -9.33 1.15 2.84
N ILE A 14 -10.65 0.92 2.80
CA ILE A 14 -11.59 1.78 2.07
C ILE A 14 -11.57 3.21 2.61
N LEU A 15 -11.58 3.37 3.93
CA LEU A 15 -11.47 4.69 4.57
C LEU A 15 -10.12 5.35 4.27
N ALA A 16 -9.02 4.61 4.34
CA ALA A 16 -7.70 5.12 4.00
C ALA A 16 -7.63 5.60 2.54
N VAL A 17 -8.19 4.84 1.60
CA VAL A 17 -8.27 5.23 0.17
C VAL A 17 -9.18 6.43 -0.04
N ALA A 18 -10.35 6.46 0.59
CA ALA A 18 -11.28 7.59 0.49
C ALA A 18 -10.73 8.88 1.12
N SER A 19 -9.88 8.76 2.14
CA SER A 19 -9.15 9.87 2.77
C SER A 19 -7.83 10.22 2.09
N GLY A 20 -7.40 9.44 1.10
CA GLY A 20 -6.09 9.57 0.47
C GLY A 20 -5.99 10.83 -0.36
N SER A 21 -5.20 11.79 0.11
CA SER A 21 -4.73 12.93 -0.69
C SER A 21 -3.81 12.43 -1.80
N ASP A 22 -4.12 12.74 -3.07
CA ASP A 22 -3.37 12.30 -4.26
C ASP A 22 -2.04 13.07 -4.46
N SER A 23 -1.53 13.70 -3.40
CA SER A 23 -0.35 14.55 -3.45
C SER A 23 0.94 13.71 -3.49
N LYS A 24 1.52 13.60 -4.69
CA LYS A 24 2.82 12.95 -4.92
C LYS A 24 3.94 13.48 -4.00
N LEU A 25 3.85 14.75 -3.60
CA LEU A 25 4.83 15.43 -2.75
C LEU A 25 4.77 14.93 -1.30
N GLU A 26 3.57 14.80 -0.74
CA GLU A 26 3.37 14.21 0.60
C GLU A 26 3.85 12.76 0.65
N ARG A 27 3.61 12.01 -0.43
CA ARG A 27 4.09 10.64 -0.56
C ARG A 27 5.61 10.56 -0.54
N ILE A 28 6.29 11.39 -1.35
CA ILE A 28 7.77 11.44 -1.39
C ILE A 28 8.34 11.87 -0.03
N LEU A 29 7.76 12.89 0.61
CA LEU A 29 8.20 13.36 1.93
C LEU A 29 7.97 12.30 3.01
N GLY A 30 6.90 11.50 2.93
CA GLY A 30 6.64 10.39 3.85
C GLY A 30 7.66 9.24 3.75
N HIS A 31 8.26 9.04 2.57
CA HIS A 31 9.32 8.04 2.37
C HIS A 31 10.72 8.54 2.77
N LEU A 32 10.91 9.87 2.83
CA LEU A 32 12.23 10.48 3.07
C LEU A 32 12.93 9.99 4.35
N PRO A 33 12.26 9.82 5.51
CA PRO A 33 12.89 9.32 6.73
C PRO A 33 13.46 7.90 6.59
N TRP A 34 12.90 7.10 5.68
CA TRP A 34 13.30 5.70 5.48
C TRP A 34 14.49 5.54 4.54
N ILE A 35 14.64 6.46 3.57
CA ILE A 35 15.75 6.42 2.59
C ILE A 35 16.92 7.31 2.97
N ALA A 36 16.69 8.37 3.77
CA ALA A 36 17.72 9.34 4.15
C ALA A 36 18.93 8.72 4.85
N PRO A 37 18.78 7.76 5.79
CA PRO A 37 19.94 7.09 6.41
C PRO A 37 20.79 6.35 5.38
N GLY A 38 20.18 5.64 4.44
CA GLY A 38 20.89 4.91 3.37
C GLY A 38 21.67 5.86 2.46
N ILE A 39 21.07 6.99 2.08
CA ILE A 39 21.73 8.04 1.29
C ILE A 39 22.91 8.63 2.05
N ALA A 40 22.77 8.90 3.35
CA ALA A 40 23.84 9.41 4.19
C ALA A 40 25.04 8.44 4.25
N PHE A 41 24.80 7.13 4.38
CA PHE A 41 25.85 6.11 4.35
C PHE A 41 26.56 6.02 2.99
N ILE A 42 25.82 6.18 1.89
CA ILE A 42 26.41 6.23 0.54
C ILE A 42 27.33 7.44 0.39
N ILE A 43 26.85 8.63 0.77
CA ILE A 43 27.64 9.87 0.68
C ILE A 43 28.88 9.78 1.55
N TYR A 44 28.71 9.33 2.81
CA TYR A 44 29.82 9.15 3.74
C TYR A 44 30.86 8.17 3.20
N GLY A 45 30.42 7.00 2.71
CA GLY A 45 31.31 5.98 2.16
C GLY A 45 32.05 6.46 0.91
N ALA A 46 31.38 7.21 0.04
CA ALA A 46 32.00 7.78 -1.16
C ALA A 46 33.06 8.83 -0.82
N LEU A 47 32.79 9.72 0.14
CA LEU A 47 33.72 10.76 0.57
C LEU A 47 34.92 10.20 1.37
N SER A 48 34.71 9.14 2.13
CA SER A 48 35.76 8.51 2.97
C SER A 48 36.51 7.39 2.26
N GLY A 49 36.16 7.05 1.02
CA GLY A 49 36.72 5.91 0.28
C GLY A 49 36.34 4.53 0.88
N GLN A 50 35.37 4.50 1.80
CA GLN A 50 34.92 3.27 2.45
C GLN A 50 33.84 2.59 1.63
N LEU A 51 34.26 1.65 0.78
CA LEU A 51 33.35 0.88 -0.08
C LEU A 51 32.24 0.18 0.74
N HIS A 52 32.57 -0.30 1.94
CA HIS A 52 31.62 -1.03 2.79
C HIS A 52 30.44 -0.14 3.23
N ALA A 53 30.69 1.13 3.56
CA ALA A 53 29.64 2.08 3.91
C ALA A 53 28.72 2.37 2.71
N VAL A 54 29.29 2.48 1.50
CA VAL A 54 28.51 2.61 0.26
C VAL A 54 27.63 1.38 0.03
N THR A 55 28.18 0.19 0.18
CA THR A 55 27.43 -1.07 -0.02
C THR A 55 26.31 -1.23 0.99
N ILE A 56 26.55 -0.92 2.27
CA ILE A 56 25.52 -0.96 3.32
C ILE A 56 24.40 0.04 3.03
N GLY A 57 24.75 1.27 2.67
CA GLY A 57 23.76 2.28 2.29
C GLY A 57 22.92 1.84 1.10
N ALA A 58 23.54 1.33 0.04
CA ALA A 58 22.83 0.82 -1.14
C ALA A 58 21.91 -0.37 -0.81
N LEU A 59 22.39 -1.34 -0.02
CA LEU A 59 21.59 -2.49 0.44
C LEU A 59 20.37 -2.05 1.25
N SER A 60 20.53 -1.07 2.14
CA SER A 60 19.42 -0.59 2.97
C SER A 60 18.29 0.03 2.13
N ILE A 61 18.63 0.83 1.11
CA ILE A 61 17.66 1.42 0.18
C ILE A 61 17.00 0.31 -0.64
N LEU A 62 17.77 -0.67 -1.12
CA LEU A 62 17.25 -1.77 -1.92
C LEU A 62 16.25 -2.61 -1.11
N LEU A 63 16.56 -2.93 0.14
CA LEU A 63 15.65 -3.65 1.05
C LEU A 63 14.36 -2.86 1.30
N TYR A 64 14.44 -1.54 1.46
CA TYR A 64 13.27 -0.69 1.59
C TYR A 64 12.37 -0.75 0.34
N GLN A 65 12.96 -0.70 -0.86
CA GLN A 65 12.22 -0.84 -2.11
C GLN A 65 11.56 -2.22 -2.25
N LEU A 66 12.26 -3.30 -1.89
CA LEU A 66 11.69 -4.66 -1.86
C LEU A 66 10.53 -4.75 -0.88
N TRP A 67 10.66 -4.16 0.31
CA TRP A 67 9.57 -4.11 1.28
C TRP A 67 8.35 -3.38 0.71
N GLY A 68 8.55 -2.24 0.04
CA GLY A 68 7.49 -1.50 -0.65
C GLY A 68 6.76 -2.37 -1.69
N LEU A 69 7.51 -3.08 -2.53
CA LEU A 69 6.95 -4.02 -3.52
C LEU A 69 6.15 -5.16 -2.87
N VAL A 70 6.66 -5.75 -1.78
CA VAL A 70 5.95 -6.80 -1.04
C VAL A 70 4.64 -6.26 -0.45
N GLN A 71 4.64 -5.04 0.07
CA GLN A 71 3.43 -4.39 0.56
C GLN A 71 2.44 -4.13 -0.56
N GLU A 72 2.88 -3.58 -1.70
CA GLU A 72 2.01 -3.34 -2.86
C GLU A 72 1.36 -4.64 -3.36
N LEU A 73 2.12 -5.74 -3.44
CA LEU A 73 1.59 -7.05 -3.84
C LEU A 73 0.53 -7.57 -2.84
N ARG A 74 0.79 -7.40 -1.53
CA ARG A 74 -0.15 -7.78 -0.48
C ARG A 74 -1.44 -6.96 -0.55
N TYR A 75 -1.33 -5.64 -0.71
CA TYR A 75 -2.50 -4.77 -0.87
C TYR A 75 -3.23 -5.02 -2.18
N SER A 76 -2.55 -5.35 -3.27
CA SER A 76 -3.18 -5.70 -4.57
C SER A 76 -4.09 -6.92 -4.47
N ALA A 77 -3.67 -7.95 -3.74
CA ALA A 77 -4.53 -9.10 -3.44
C ALA A 77 -5.77 -8.70 -2.62
N LEU A 78 -5.59 -7.80 -1.65
CA LEU A 78 -6.67 -7.27 -0.80
C LEU A 78 -7.66 -6.41 -1.61
N TYR A 79 -7.17 -5.53 -2.49
CA TYR A 79 -7.99 -4.77 -3.44
C TYR A 79 -8.79 -5.70 -4.35
N THR A 80 -8.15 -6.75 -4.88
CA THR A 80 -8.82 -7.73 -5.75
C THR A 80 -9.94 -8.45 -5.01
N ALA A 81 -9.75 -8.81 -3.74
CA ALA A 81 -10.77 -9.44 -2.91
C ALA A 81 -11.96 -8.49 -2.64
N ILE A 82 -11.68 -7.22 -2.31
CA ILE A 82 -12.71 -6.19 -2.08
C ILE A 82 -13.51 -5.92 -3.36
N PHE A 83 -12.82 -5.67 -4.49
CA PHE A 83 -13.50 -5.44 -5.77
C PHE A 83 -14.30 -6.64 -6.25
N ARG A 84 -13.83 -7.87 -5.98
CA ARG A 84 -14.60 -9.09 -6.28
C ARG A 84 -15.88 -9.19 -5.43
N LYS A 85 -15.83 -8.83 -4.15
CA LYS A 85 -17.03 -8.76 -3.28
C LYS A 85 -18.02 -7.71 -3.79
N ILE A 86 -17.53 -6.53 -4.16
CA ILE A 86 -18.35 -5.45 -4.74
C ILE A 86 -18.98 -5.89 -6.07
N ALA A 87 -18.20 -6.46 -6.99
CA ALA A 87 -18.69 -6.92 -8.28
C ALA A 87 -19.76 -8.01 -8.12
N ARG A 88 -19.55 -8.97 -7.20
CA ARG A 88 -20.53 -10.03 -6.92
C ARG A 88 -21.87 -9.49 -6.42
N GLN A 89 -21.87 -8.41 -5.63
CA GLN A 89 -23.10 -7.75 -5.17
C GLN A 89 -23.73 -6.82 -6.21
N LEU A 90 -22.95 -6.30 -7.16
CA LEU A 90 -23.48 -5.55 -8.31
C LEU A 90 -24.13 -6.46 -9.34
N ASP A 91 -23.58 -7.66 -9.55
CA ASP A 91 -24.10 -8.68 -10.46
C ASP A 91 -25.24 -9.51 -9.86
N GLU A 92 -25.48 -9.44 -8.54
CA GLU A 92 -26.58 -10.15 -7.90
C GLU A 92 -27.89 -9.50 -8.38
N PRO A 93 -28.72 -10.20 -9.19
CA PRO A 93 -29.98 -9.65 -9.64
C PRO A 93 -30.81 -9.39 -8.38
N ARG A 94 -31.30 -8.16 -8.26
CA ARG A 94 -32.28 -7.73 -7.26
C ARG A 94 -33.30 -8.86 -7.09
N GLN A 95 -33.16 -9.66 -6.03
CA GLN A 95 -34.18 -10.62 -5.68
C GLN A 95 -35.36 -9.78 -5.23
N ASP A 96 -36.27 -9.54 -6.16
CA ASP A 96 -37.62 -9.09 -5.87
C ASP A 96 -38.18 -10.05 -4.83
N THR A 97 -38.31 -9.56 -3.60
CA THR A 97 -39.09 -10.21 -2.56
C THR A 97 -40.46 -10.52 -3.15
N PRO A 98 -40.85 -11.80 -3.33
CA PRO A 98 -42.24 -12.11 -3.59
C PRO A 98 -42.94 -11.87 -2.25
N GLU A 99 -43.70 -10.78 -2.13
CA GLU A 99 -44.70 -10.69 -1.07
C GLU A 99 -45.71 -11.81 -1.30
N GLN A 100 -45.53 -12.90 -0.55
CA GLN A 100 -46.53 -13.94 -0.40
C GLN A 100 -47.55 -13.47 0.64
N HIS A 101 -48.79 -13.37 0.15
CA HIS A 101 -50.08 -13.39 0.85
C HIS A 101 -50.59 -12.14 1.55
#